data_AF-A0A522E278-F1
#
_entry.id   AF-A0A522E278-F1
#
_cell.length_a   1.000
_cell.length_b   1.000
_cell.length_c   1.000
_cell.angle_alpha   90.00
_cell.angle_beta   90.00
_cell.angle_gamma   90.00
#
_symmetry.space_group_name_H-M   'P 1'
#
loop_
_entity.id
_entity.type
_entity.pdbx_description
1 polymer ?
#
loop_
_entity_poly.entity_id
_entity_poly.type
_entity_poly.pdbx_seq_one_letter_code
_entity_poly.pdbx_strand_id
1 'polypeptide(L)'
;MYSQGQTKDLQKATGALLKKNSSATISKNEIELLRDAIRFHEYRYYVLNDPLISDYEYDQLYKALEKIEKENPRVITPDSPTQRVAKGLTKDFPTVQHLVPMLSLDNSYSSDDLIDFDRKAVELTGKDKIEYCVEPKFDGASISLIYENDLLVRGATRGDGVEGDEITTNIKQIRSLPLSAKFSTYGLQQVEIRGEVLINKKNFAKYNEQLMEQGLAPL
;
A
#
# COMPACT_ATOMS: atom_id res chain seq x y z
N MET A 1 -1.42 12.97 1.19
CA MET A 1 -2.87 13.22 1.31
C MET A 1 -3.31 14.20 0.24
N TYR A 2 -4.50 14.02 -0.32
CA TYR A 2 -5.08 14.98 -1.28
C TYR A 2 -5.62 16.19 -0.51
N SER A 3 -5.29 17.41 -0.95
CA SER A 3 -5.88 18.64 -0.40
C SER A 3 -7.34 18.78 -0.81
N GLN A 4 -8.11 19.61 -0.11
CA GLN A 4 -9.50 19.89 -0.49
C GLN A 4 -9.65 20.39 -1.94
N GLY A 5 -8.68 21.18 -2.42
CA GLY A 5 -8.65 21.64 -3.81
C GLY A 5 -8.46 20.47 -4.78
N GLN A 6 -7.43 19.64 -4.54
CA GLN A 6 -7.16 18.45 -5.35
C GLN A 6 -8.35 17.48 -5.37
N THR A 7 -9.01 17.28 -4.23
CA THR A 7 -10.22 16.45 -4.14
C THR A 7 -11.34 16.97 -5.05
N LYS A 8 -11.62 18.28 -5.04
CA LYS A 8 -12.66 18.88 -5.90
C LYS A 8 -12.30 18.73 -7.38
N ASP A 9 -11.03 18.95 -7.73
CA ASP A 9 -10.56 18.84 -9.12
C ASP A 9 -10.65 17.39 -9.63
N LEU A 10 -10.23 16.41 -8.82
CA LEU A 10 -10.29 15.00 -9.16
C LEU A 10 -11.73 14.47 -9.22
N GLN A 11 -12.63 14.94 -8.35
CA GLN A 11 -14.07 14.64 -8.46
C GLN A 11 -14.66 15.19 -9.76
N LYS A 12 -14.34 16.44 -10.12
CA LYS A 12 -14.80 17.04 -11.38
C LYS A 12 -14.26 16.29 -12.59
N ALA A 13 -12.97 15.94 -12.58
CA ALA A 13 -12.34 15.13 -13.61
C ALA A 13 -12.99 13.75 -13.73
N THR A 14 -13.27 13.09 -12.61
CA THR A 14 -13.98 11.80 -12.56
C THR A 14 -15.33 11.88 -13.26
N GLY A 15 -16.15 12.89 -12.93
CA GLY A 15 -17.46 13.08 -13.56
C GLY A 15 -17.36 13.32 -15.07
N ALA A 16 -16.32 14.03 -15.54
CA ALA A 16 -16.08 14.21 -16.96
C ALA A 16 -15.66 12.89 -17.65
N LEU A 17 -14.78 12.10 -17.02
CA LEU A 17 -14.32 10.81 -17.53
C LEU A 17 -15.49 9.81 -17.63
N LEU A 18 -16.35 9.70 -16.61
CA LEU A 18 -17.52 8.81 -16.60
C LEU A 18 -18.53 9.18 -17.69
N LYS A 19 -18.85 10.48 -17.82
CA LYS A 19 -19.73 10.96 -18.90
C LYS A 19 -19.14 10.64 -20.27
N LYS A 20 -17.85 10.88 -20.44
CA LYS A 20 -17.16 10.63 -21.71
C LYS A 20 -17.16 9.14 -22.02
N ASN A 21 -16.78 8.27 -21.09
CA ASN A 21 -16.76 6.81 -21.28
C ASN A 21 -18.12 6.25 -21.70
N SER A 22 -19.22 6.89 -21.26
CA SER A 22 -20.59 6.51 -21.63
C SER A 22 -20.99 6.96 -23.05
N SER A 23 -20.36 8.01 -23.59
CA SER A 23 -20.71 8.59 -24.90
C SER A 23 -19.65 8.41 -25.99
N ALA A 24 -18.39 8.18 -25.62
CA ALA A 24 -17.21 8.12 -26.48
C ALA A 24 -16.04 7.37 -25.79
N THR A 25 -15.02 6.99 -26.55
CA THR A 25 -13.80 6.39 -25.96
C THR A 25 -12.94 7.47 -25.28
N ILE A 26 -12.46 7.22 -24.06
CA ILE A 26 -11.45 8.07 -23.41
C ILE A 26 -10.17 8.08 -24.25
N SER A 27 -9.63 9.25 -24.54
CA SER A 27 -8.46 9.37 -25.41
C SER A 27 -7.19 8.99 -24.66
N LYS A 28 -6.19 8.48 -25.39
CA LYS A 28 -4.83 8.26 -24.86
C LYS A 28 -4.23 9.52 -24.22
N ASN A 29 -4.59 10.71 -24.70
CA ASN A 29 -4.10 11.97 -24.13
C ASN A 29 -4.63 12.25 -22.70
N GLU A 30 -5.67 11.54 -22.27
CA GLU A 30 -6.28 11.67 -20.95
C GLU A 30 -5.84 10.55 -19.99
N ILE A 31 -4.91 9.67 -20.42
CA ILE A 31 -4.55 8.48 -19.64
C ILE A 31 -4.00 8.82 -18.25
N GLU A 32 -3.19 9.87 -18.12
CA GLU A 32 -2.66 10.30 -16.83
C GLU A 32 -3.78 10.80 -15.90
N LEU A 33 -4.75 11.54 -16.45
CA LEU A 33 -5.90 11.98 -15.68
C LEU A 33 -6.77 10.78 -15.22
N LEU A 34 -6.92 9.77 -16.09
CA LEU A 34 -7.63 8.54 -15.76
C LEU A 34 -6.91 7.74 -14.66
N ARG A 35 -5.58 7.61 -14.75
CA ARG A 35 -4.75 6.97 -13.72
C ARG A 35 -4.85 7.71 -12.39
N ASP A 36 -4.77 9.03 -12.41
CA ASP A 36 -4.88 9.86 -11.20
C ASP A 36 -6.27 9.76 -10.56
N ALA A 37 -7.34 9.75 -11.36
CA ALA A 37 -8.69 9.51 -10.86
C ALA A 37 -8.84 8.13 -10.21
N ILE A 38 -8.32 7.07 -10.85
CA ILE A 38 -8.36 5.71 -10.30
C ILE A 38 -7.58 5.63 -8.99
N ARG A 39 -6.34 6.14 -8.95
CA ARG A 39 -5.51 6.17 -7.73
C ARG A 39 -6.19 6.95 -6.60
N PHE A 40 -6.83 8.05 -6.93
CA PHE A 40 -7.60 8.85 -5.98
C PHE A 40 -8.77 8.05 -5.37
N HIS A 41 -9.52 7.32 -6.19
CA HIS A 41 -10.63 6.50 -5.69
C HIS A 41 -10.15 5.24 -4.97
N GLU A 42 -9.03 4.61 -5.39
CA GLU A 42 -8.37 3.54 -4.61
C GLU A 42 -7.99 4.06 -3.21
N TYR A 43 -7.40 5.25 -3.12
CA TYR A 43 -7.07 5.87 -1.82
C TYR A 43 -8.32 6.13 -0.97
N ARG A 44 -9.38 6.70 -1.55
CA ARG A 44 -10.64 6.97 -0.85
C ARG A 44 -11.30 5.68 -0.33
N TYR A 45 -11.28 4.62 -1.13
CA TYR A 45 -11.85 3.34 -0.78
C TYR A 45 -11.00 2.59 0.25
N TYR A 46 -9.73 2.32 -0.06
CA TYR A 46 -8.88 1.41 0.72
C TYR A 46 -8.17 2.05 1.90
N VAL A 47 -7.98 3.38 1.90
CA VAL A 47 -7.26 4.08 2.99
C VAL A 47 -8.21 4.92 3.83
N LEU A 48 -9.12 5.67 3.21
CA LEU A 48 -10.05 6.53 3.95
C LEU A 48 -11.37 5.84 4.33
N ASN A 49 -11.69 4.69 3.71
CA ASN A 49 -12.98 4.02 3.86
C ASN A 49 -14.18 4.97 3.64
N ASP A 50 -14.04 5.86 2.65
CA ASP A 50 -14.99 6.94 2.32
C ASP A 50 -15.08 7.09 0.79
N PRO A 51 -15.61 6.08 0.07
CA PRO A 51 -15.68 6.10 -1.39
C PRO A 51 -16.61 7.21 -1.90
N LEU A 52 -16.26 7.79 -3.05
CA LEU A 52 -17.02 8.90 -3.67
C LEU A 52 -17.81 8.48 -4.92
N ILE A 53 -17.51 7.29 -5.43
CA ILE A 53 -18.17 6.69 -6.59
C ILE A 53 -18.53 5.25 -6.23
N SER A 54 -19.50 4.69 -6.93
CA SER A 54 -19.88 3.28 -6.80
C SER A 54 -18.80 2.36 -7.38
N ASP A 55 -18.80 1.09 -6.93
CA ASP A 55 -17.92 0.05 -7.49
C ASP A 55 -18.12 -0.10 -9.01
N TYR A 56 -19.36 0.06 -9.48
CA TYR A 56 -19.67 0.03 -10.92
C TYR A 56 -18.98 1.16 -11.70
N GLU A 57 -19.01 2.38 -11.18
CA GLU A 57 -18.34 3.52 -11.82
C GLU A 57 -16.81 3.38 -11.79
N TYR A 58 -16.27 2.86 -10.68
CA TYR A 58 -14.85 2.52 -10.58
C TYR A 58 -14.45 1.50 -11.66
N ASP A 59 -15.21 0.40 -11.78
CA ASP A 59 -14.97 -0.65 -12.77
C ASP A 59 -15.03 -0.11 -14.20
N GLN A 60 -15.91 0.85 -14.49
CA GLN A 60 -15.96 1.50 -15.80
C GLN A 60 -14.67 2.27 -16.11
N LEU A 61 -14.14 3.04 -15.16
CA LEU A 61 -12.88 3.76 -15.32
C LEU A 61 -11.70 2.80 -15.47
N TYR A 62 -11.65 1.76 -14.64
CA TYR A 62 -10.59 0.77 -14.67
C TYR A 62 -10.56 0.01 -16.01
N LYS A 63 -11.72 -0.46 -16.50
CA LYS A 63 -11.82 -1.12 -17.82
C LYS A 63 -11.42 -0.19 -18.97
N ALA A 64 -11.72 1.10 -18.87
CA ALA A 64 -11.29 2.07 -19.86
C ALA A 64 -9.74 2.19 -19.87
N LEU A 65 -9.10 2.20 -18.70
CA LEU A 65 -7.64 2.22 -18.60
C LEU A 65 -7.03 0.95 -19.20
N GLU A 66 -7.55 -0.23 -18.83
CA GLU A 66 -7.11 -1.51 -19.39
C GLU A 66 -7.23 -1.55 -20.92
N LYS A 67 -8.33 -1.04 -21.47
CA LYS A 67 -8.54 -0.96 -22.92
C LYS A 67 -7.49 -0.10 -23.59
N ILE A 68 -7.25 1.11 -23.07
CA ILE A 68 -6.27 2.04 -23.65
C ILE A 68 -4.87 1.42 -23.66
N GLU A 69 -4.46 0.82 -22.55
CA GLU A 69 -3.15 0.19 -22.41
C GLU A 69 -2.99 -1.06 -23.28
N LYS A 70 -4.05 -1.86 -23.42
CA LYS A 70 -4.08 -3.01 -24.33
C LYS A 70 -3.92 -2.58 -25.80
N GLU A 71 -4.59 -1.51 -26.20
CA GLU A 71 -4.51 -0.96 -27.56
C GLU A 71 -3.18 -0.21 -27.80
N ASN A 72 -2.52 0.27 -26.74
CA ASN A 72 -1.31 1.07 -26.82
C ASN A 72 -0.23 0.62 -25.80
N PRO A 73 0.44 -0.52 -25.98
CA PRO A 73 1.40 -1.04 -24.98
C PRO A 73 2.52 -0.06 -24.58
N ARG A 74 2.88 0.89 -25.46
CA ARG A 74 3.92 1.92 -25.19
C ARG A 74 3.54 2.93 -24.11
N VAL A 75 2.27 3.01 -23.70
CA VAL A 75 1.85 3.94 -22.64
C VAL A 75 1.85 3.32 -21.26
N ILE A 76 2.03 2.00 -21.16
CA ILE A 76 2.03 1.29 -19.87
C ILE A 76 3.21 1.79 -19.04
N THR A 77 2.91 2.25 -17.82
CA THR A 77 3.91 2.64 -16.83
C THR A 77 3.98 1.60 -15.70
N PRO A 78 5.15 1.40 -15.06
CA PRO A 78 5.30 0.43 -13.97
C PRO A 78 4.37 0.65 -12.77
N ASP A 79 3.88 1.87 -12.59
CA ASP A 79 2.98 2.30 -11.51
C ASP A 79 1.52 2.47 -11.94
N SER A 80 1.17 2.04 -13.16
CA SER A 80 -0.23 2.07 -13.60
C SER A 80 -1.06 1.13 -12.72
N PRO A 81 -2.30 1.51 -12.31
CA PRO A 81 -3.18 0.66 -11.52
C PRO A 81 -3.40 -0.76 -12.07
N THR A 82 -3.23 -0.96 -13.37
CA THR A 82 -3.35 -2.25 -14.06
C THR A 82 -2.16 -3.18 -13.85
N GLN A 83 -0.99 -2.65 -13.45
CA GLN A 83 0.25 -3.41 -13.26
C GLN A 83 0.34 -4.11 -11.89
N ARG A 84 -0.76 -4.14 -11.14
CA ARG A 84 -0.85 -4.82 -9.84
C ARG A 84 -1.01 -6.34 -9.97
N VAL A 85 -1.48 -6.85 -11.11
CA VAL A 85 -1.77 -8.27 -11.29
C VAL A 85 -0.54 -9.00 -11.84
N ALA A 86 0.08 -9.83 -11.01
CA ALA A 86 1.12 -10.73 -11.46
C ALA A 86 0.53 -11.96 -12.16
N LYS A 87 1.12 -12.34 -13.30
CA LYS A 87 0.83 -13.61 -13.97
C LYS A 87 1.48 -14.76 -13.20
N GLY A 88 0.86 -15.16 -12.08
CA GLY A 88 1.27 -16.29 -11.25
C GLY A 88 1.84 -15.87 -9.89
N LEU A 89 1.43 -16.59 -8.84
CA LEU A 89 2.07 -16.52 -7.52
C LEU A 89 3.40 -17.27 -7.63
N THR A 90 4.51 -16.53 -7.64
CA THR A 90 5.85 -17.13 -7.56
C THR A 90 5.97 -17.84 -6.21
N LYS A 91 6.37 -19.10 -6.21
CA LYS A 91 6.61 -19.88 -4.98
C LYS A 91 8.04 -19.75 -4.46
N ASP A 92 8.93 -19.23 -5.29
CA ASP A 92 10.34 -19.02 -4.97
C ASP A 92 10.54 -17.54 -4.63
N PHE A 93 10.94 -17.27 -3.40
CA PHE A 93 11.25 -15.93 -2.93
C PHE A 93 12.76 -15.82 -2.71
N PRO A 94 13.48 -15.01 -3.51
CA PRO A 94 14.90 -14.80 -3.28
C PRO A 94 15.09 -13.96 -2.01
N THR A 95 16.13 -14.26 -1.24
CA THR A 95 16.51 -13.51 -0.05
C THR A 95 17.19 -12.19 -0.44
N VAL A 96 16.85 -11.11 0.24
CA VAL A 96 17.38 -9.75 0.02
C VAL A 96 17.72 -9.08 1.34
N GLN A 97 18.81 -8.30 1.34
CA GLN A 97 19.21 -7.51 2.50
C GLN A 97 18.41 -6.23 2.63
N HIS A 98 18.06 -5.89 3.86
CA HIS A 98 17.45 -4.59 4.21
C HIS A 98 18.48 -3.47 4.12
N LEU A 99 18.03 -2.23 3.85
CA LEU A 99 18.95 -1.08 3.82
C LEU A 99 19.51 -0.78 5.21
N VAL A 100 18.69 -0.99 6.25
CA VAL A 100 19.03 -0.88 7.66
C VAL A 100 18.42 -2.09 8.38
N PRO A 101 19.01 -2.64 9.45
CA PRO A 101 18.37 -3.73 10.20
C PRO A 101 16.92 -3.40 10.66
N MET A 102 16.03 -4.37 10.52
CA MET A 102 14.66 -4.37 11.03
C MET A 102 14.63 -4.97 12.45
N LEU A 103 14.51 -4.09 13.44
CA LEU A 103 14.51 -4.46 14.85
C LEU A 103 13.17 -5.07 15.31
N SER A 104 13.23 -5.75 16.46
CA SER A 104 12.06 -6.12 17.26
C SER A 104 11.76 -5.00 18.26
N LEU A 105 10.57 -5.07 18.85
CA LEU A 105 10.25 -4.35 20.08
C LEU A 105 10.43 -5.29 21.28
N ASP A 106 10.92 -4.74 22.38
CA ASP A 106 10.79 -5.36 23.70
C ASP A 106 9.34 -5.25 24.19
N ASN A 107 8.94 -6.14 25.10
CA ASN A 107 7.59 -6.20 25.64
C ASN A 107 7.54 -5.70 27.08
N SER A 108 6.38 -5.19 27.47
CA SER A 108 6.01 -4.88 28.85
C SER A 108 4.74 -5.66 29.21
N TYR A 109 4.63 -6.10 30.46
CA TYR A 109 3.47 -6.84 30.96
C TYR A 109 2.79 -6.15 32.16
N SER A 110 3.32 -5.00 32.57
CA SER A 110 2.81 -4.23 33.70
C SER A 110 3.03 -2.73 33.53
N SER A 111 2.26 -1.93 34.27
CA SER A 111 2.47 -0.48 34.32
C SER A 111 3.84 -0.09 34.87
N ASP A 112 4.37 -0.88 35.79
CA ASP A 112 5.65 -0.60 36.45
C ASP A 112 6.83 -0.73 35.46
N ASP A 113 6.76 -1.70 34.54
CA ASP A 113 7.74 -1.84 33.45
C ASP A 113 7.77 -0.59 32.56
N LEU A 114 6.59 0.00 32.28
CA LEU A 114 6.49 1.22 31.46
C LEU A 114 7.02 2.45 32.19
N ILE A 115 6.78 2.55 33.51
CA ILE A 115 7.34 3.62 34.34
C ILE A 115 8.87 3.50 34.38
N ASP A 116 9.42 2.29 34.51
CA ASP A 116 10.87 2.07 34.47
C ASP A 116 11.47 2.37 33.08
N PHE A 117 10.76 2.05 32.00
CA PHE A 117 11.14 2.42 30.65
C PHE A 117 11.20 3.95 30.47
N ASP A 118 10.19 4.69 30.93
CA ASP A 118 10.18 6.16 30.91
C ASP A 118 11.34 6.74 31.71
N ARG A 119 11.56 6.25 32.94
CA ARG A 119 12.70 6.64 33.78
C ARG A 119 14.04 6.48 33.04
N LYS A 120 14.28 5.32 32.44
CA LYS A 120 15.49 5.05 31.66
C LYS A 120 15.61 5.97 30.44
N ALA A 121 14.52 6.23 29.73
CA ALA A 121 14.52 7.10 28.56
C ALA A 121 14.84 8.55 28.94
N VAL A 122 14.27 9.06 30.04
CA VAL A 122 14.57 10.38 30.62
C VAL A 122 16.05 10.49 31.00
N GLU A 123 16.58 9.50 31.72
CA GLU A 123 17.99 9.45 32.12
C GLU A 123 18.94 9.45 30.91
N LEU A 124 18.66 8.63 29.89
CA LEU A 124 19.50 8.50 28.70
C LEU A 124 19.46 9.72 27.79
N THR A 125 18.31 10.40 27.72
CA THR A 125 18.14 11.57 26.85
C THR A 125 18.47 12.89 27.55
N GLY A 126 18.50 12.91 28.88
CA GLY A 126 18.67 14.13 29.68
C GLY A 126 17.49 15.10 29.58
N LYS A 127 16.32 14.64 29.12
CA LYS A 127 15.11 15.45 28.98
C LYS A 127 14.19 15.24 30.17
N ASP A 128 13.70 16.33 30.76
CA ASP A 128 12.73 16.25 31.88
C ASP A 128 11.38 15.66 31.49
N LYS A 129 11.00 15.77 30.21
CA LYS A 129 9.75 15.23 29.65
C LYS A 129 9.98 14.68 28.25
N ILE A 130 9.42 13.50 28.00
CA ILE A 130 9.42 12.84 26.70
C ILE A 130 8.00 12.82 26.16
N GLU A 131 7.84 13.17 24.89
CA GLU A 131 6.60 12.97 24.15
C GLU A 131 6.63 11.59 23.50
N TYR A 132 5.58 10.80 23.75
CA TYR A 132 5.44 9.44 23.21
C TYR A 132 4.35 9.39 22.14
N CYS A 133 4.67 8.76 21.00
CA CYS A 133 3.65 8.30 20.05
C CYS A 133 3.13 6.94 20.51
N VAL A 134 1.83 6.81 20.73
CA VAL A 134 1.19 5.55 21.13
C VAL A 134 0.36 5.02 19.97
N GLU A 135 0.74 3.85 19.47
CA GLU A 135 0.12 3.21 18.30
C GLU A 135 -0.39 1.82 18.67
N PRO A 136 -1.51 1.35 18.09
CA PRO A 136 -1.93 -0.04 18.23
C PRO A 136 -0.85 -0.99 17.69
N LYS A 137 -0.42 -1.95 18.51
CA LYS A 137 0.43 -3.03 18.04
C LYS A 137 -0.40 -4.03 17.24
N PHE A 138 -0.30 -3.95 15.92
CA PHE A 138 -0.98 -4.91 15.05
C PHE A 138 -0.31 -6.29 15.11
N ASP A 139 -1.13 -7.32 14.94
CA ASP A 139 -0.71 -8.72 14.84
C ASP A 139 -0.78 -9.13 13.37
N GLY A 140 0.33 -9.00 12.67
CA GLY A 140 0.42 -9.22 11.23
C GLY A 140 1.80 -9.68 10.80
N ALA A 141 2.15 -9.34 9.56
CA ALA A 141 3.47 -9.62 9.02
C ALA A 141 4.21 -8.31 8.72
N SER A 142 5.35 -8.10 9.38
CA SER A 142 6.20 -6.94 9.13
C SER A 142 6.83 -7.00 7.74
N ILE A 143 6.77 -5.89 7.03
CA ILE A 143 7.31 -5.70 5.68
C ILE A 143 8.16 -4.44 5.58
N SER A 144 9.06 -4.44 4.59
CA SER A 144 9.83 -3.28 4.15
C SER A 144 9.54 -3.01 2.68
N LEU A 145 9.33 -1.74 2.34
CA LEU A 145 9.01 -1.25 1.00
C LEU A 145 10.04 -0.21 0.58
N ILE A 146 10.74 -0.46 -0.51
CA ILE A 146 11.67 0.51 -1.08
C ILE A 146 11.02 1.20 -2.27
N TYR A 147 11.02 2.53 -2.18
CA TYR A 147 10.69 3.41 -3.28
C TYR A 147 11.96 4.09 -3.76
N GLU A 148 12.16 4.08 -5.08
CA GLU A 148 13.25 4.80 -5.74
C GLU A 148 12.67 5.64 -6.87
N ASN A 149 13.06 6.92 -6.92
CA ASN A 149 12.57 7.86 -7.92
C ASN A 149 11.04 7.84 -8.03
N ASP A 150 10.37 7.89 -6.88
CA ASP A 150 8.92 7.83 -6.70
C ASP A 150 8.23 6.49 -6.95
N LEU A 151 8.95 5.46 -7.41
CA LEU A 151 8.36 4.17 -7.80
C LEU A 151 8.64 3.09 -6.75
N LEU A 152 7.64 2.26 -6.45
CA LEU A 152 7.85 1.04 -5.68
C LEU A 152 8.73 0.07 -6.47
N VAL A 153 9.95 -0.15 -5.99
CA VAL A 153 10.93 -1.04 -6.64
C VAL A 153 11.09 -2.36 -5.92
N ARG A 154 10.91 -2.40 -4.58
CA ARG A 154 11.07 -3.63 -3.79
C ARG A 154 10.12 -3.70 -2.61
N GLY A 155 9.60 -4.89 -2.32
CA GLY A 155 8.94 -5.27 -1.09
C GLY A 155 9.61 -6.51 -0.52
N ALA A 156 9.87 -6.53 0.80
CA ALA A 156 10.51 -7.64 1.48
C ALA A 156 9.81 -7.98 2.81
N THR A 157 9.83 -9.24 3.21
CA THR A 157 9.46 -9.65 4.58
C THR A 157 10.55 -9.23 5.56
N ARG A 158 10.26 -9.19 6.87
CA ARG A 158 11.29 -8.93 7.88
C ARG A 158 12.42 -9.98 7.87
N GLY A 159 12.09 -11.25 7.66
CA GLY A 159 13.01 -12.38 7.83
C GLY A 159 13.64 -12.39 9.23
N ASP A 160 14.97 -12.44 9.29
CA ASP A 160 15.73 -12.42 10.54
C ASP A 160 16.01 -11.00 11.08
N GLY A 161 15.60 -9.97 10.32
CA GLY A 161 15.84 -8.57 10.61
C GLY A 161 17.04 -7.98 9.88
N VAL A 162 17.93 -8.78 9.30
CA VAL A 162 19.03 -8.33 8.43
C VAL A 162 18.67 -8.56 6.96
N GLU A 163 18.09 -9.72 6.68
CA GLU A 163 17.59 -10.10 5.37
C GLU A 163 16.20 -10.73 5.46
N GLY A 164 15.48 -10.70 4.35
CA GLY A 164 14.15 -11.28 4.24
C GLY A 164 13.83 -11.66 2.80
N ASP A 165 12.62 -12.17 2.61
CA ASP A 165 12.17 -12.68 1.31
C ASP A 165 11.66 -11.55 0.43
N GLU A 166 12.13 -11.47 -0.81
CA GLU A 166 11.62 -10.54 -1.81
C GLU A 166 10.21 -10.96 -2.23
N ILE A 167 9.23 -10.10 -1.96
CA ILE A 167 7.81 -10.35 -2.15
C ILE A 167 7.14 -9.23 -2.95
N THR A 168 7.88 -8.49 -3.80
CA THR A 168 7.36 -7.30 -4.50
C THR A 168 6.10 -7.60 -5.29
N THR A 169 6.09 -8.74 -5.97
CA THR A 169 4.97 -9.21 -6.78
C THR A 169 3.69 -9.42 -5.95
N ASN A 170 3.82 -9.85 -4.69
CA ASN A 170 2.72 -10.04 -3.77
C ASN A 170 2.28 -8.69 -3.18
N ILE A 171 3.24 -7.86 -2.81
CA ILE A 171 3.03 -6.52 -2.28
C ILE A 171 2.23 -5.63 -3.25
N LYS A 172 2.53 -5.68 -4.56
CA LYS A 172 1.81 -4.88 -5.57
C LYS A 172 0.29 -5.16 -5.62
N GLN A 173 -0.15 -6.33 -5.17
CA GLN A 173 -1.55 -6.72 -5.14
C GLN A 173 -2.33 -6.09 -3.97
N ILE A 174 -1.64 -5.59 -2.94
CA ILE A 174 -2.26 -4.90 -1.81
C ILE A 174 -2.78 -3.54 -2.29
N ARG A 175 -4.11 -3.40 -2.35
CA ARG A 175 -4.75 -2.23 -2.98
C ARG A 175 -4.58 -0.92 -2.20
N SER A 176 -4.47 -0.99 -0.87
CA SER A 176 -4.16 0.18 -0.03
C SER A 176 -2.73 0.70 -0.23
N LEU A 177 -1.85 -0.08 -0.87
CA LEU A 177 -0.46 0.27 -1.08
C LEU A 177 -0.28 0.96 -2.44
N PRO A 178 0.20 2.21 -2.49
CA PRO A 178 0.39 2.92 -3.75
C PRO A 178 1.64 2.42 -4.49
N LEU A 179 1.55 2.20 -5.80
CA LEU A 179 2.72 1.79 -6.60
C LEU A 179 3.74 2.93 -6.81
N SER A 180 3.34 4.17 -6.55
CA SER A 180 4.19 5.34 -6.62
C SER A 180 3.79 6.41 -5.59
N ALA A 181 4.76 7.19 -5.14
CA ALA A 181 4.57 8.31 -4.23
C ALA A 181 5.63 9.39 -4.51
N LYS A 182 5.23 10.67 -4.46
CA LYS A 182 6.04 11.83 -4.89
C LYS A 182 7.15 12.21 -3.89
N PHE A 183 8.02 11.29 -3.53
CA PHE A 183 9.16 11.50 -2.64
C PHE A 183 10.17 12.51 -3.20
N SER A 184 10.34 12.56 -4.51
CA SER A 184 11.19 13.49 -5.25
C SER A 184 10.83 14.97 -4.98
N THR A 185 9.56 15.27 -4.72
CA THR A 185 9.11 16.63 -4.34
C THR A 185 9.63 17.09 -2.97
N TYR A 186 10.10 16.16 -2.15
CA TYR A 186 10.76 16.40 -0.87
C TYR A 186 12.29 16.25 -0.96
N GLY A 187 12.85 16.10 -2.18
CA GLY A 187 14.28 15.87 -2.38
C GLY A 187 14.76 14.46 -2.01
N LEU A 188 13.85 13.51 -1.82
CA LEU A 188 14.17 12.14 -1.44
C LEU A 188 14.22 11.24 -2.69
N GLN A 189 15.39 10.64 -2.95
CA GLN A 189 15.59 9.75 -4.09
C GLN A 189 15.28 8.28 -3.78
N GLN A 190 15.60 7.84 -2.56
CA GLN A 190 15.34 6.49 -2.07
C GLN A 190 14.69 6.58 -0.68
N VAL A 191 13.61 5.82 -0.48
CA VAL A 191 12.86 5.79 0.79
C VAL A 191 12.52 4.35 1.12
N GLU A 192 12.80 3.94 2.36
CA GLU A 192 12.31 2.69 2.94
C GLU A 192 11.12 2.99 3.84
N ILE A 193 9.96 2.41 3.53
CA ILE A 193 8.76 2.46 4.37
C ILE A 193 8.56 1.09 5.01
N ARG A 194 8.41 1.06 6.33
CA ARG A 194 8.12 -0.16 7.10
C ARG A 194 6.71 -0.13 7.62
N GLY A 195 6.10 -1.30 7.72
CA GLY A 195 4.76 -1.44 8.24
C GLY A 195 4.35 -2.90 8.37
N GLU A 196 3.08 -3.11 8.67
CA GLU A 196 2.51 -4.42 8.92
C GLU A 196 1.44 -4.74 7.87
N VAL A 197 1.54 -5.91 7.24
CA VAL A 197 0.46 -6.46 6.41
C VAL A 197 -0.52 -7.21 7.31
N LEU A 198 -1.81 -6.94 7.13
CA LEU A 198 -2.88 -7.47 7.95
C LEU A 198 -3.93 -8.19 7.11
N ILE A 199 -4.52 -9.23 7.70
CA ILE A 199 -5.76 -9.83 7.22
C ILE A 199 -6.88 -9.51 8.22
N ASN A 200 -7.97 -8.91 7.74
CA ASN A 200 -9.10 -8.65 8.63
C ASN A 200 -9.78 -9.97 9.02
N LYS A 201 -10.47 -9.97 10.18
CA LYS A 201 -11.09 -11.18 10.76
C LYS A 201 -12.09 -11.86 9.82
N LYS A 202 -12.83 -11.10 9.02
CA LYS A 202 -13.81 -11.63 8.07
C LYS A 202 -13.13 -12.39 6.92
N ASN A 203 -12.07 -11.81 6.35
CA ASN A 203 -11.29 -12.44 5.30
C ASN A 203 -10.52 -13.65 5.82
N PHE A 204 -10.01 -13.59 7.06
CA PHE A 204 -9.34 -14.71 7.71
C PHE A 204 -10.31 -15.89 7.93
N ALA A 205 -11.51 -15.64 8.44
CA ALA A 205 -12.54 -16.66 8.60
C ALA A 205 -12.91 -17.33 7.26
N LYS A 206 -13.14 -16.52 6.22
CA LYS A 206 -13.41 -17.03 4.86
C LYS A 206 -12.27 -17.86 4.30
N TYR A 207 -11.02 -17.47 4.57
CA TYR A 207 -9.85 -18.23 4.16
C TYR A 207 -9.78 -19.59 4.85
N ASN A 208 -10.06 -19.64 6.15
CA ASN A 208 -10.13 -20.89 6.91
C ASN A 208 -11.26 -21.81 6.42
N GLU A 209 -12.43 -21.26 6.05
CA GLU A 209 -13.50 -22.02 5.39
C GLU A 209 -13.01 -22.70 4.11
N GLN A 210 -12.29 -21.96 3.25
CA GLN A 210 -11.72 -22.50 2.01
C GLN A 210 -10.67 -23.59 2.25
N LEU A 211 -9.85 -23.48 3.31
CA LEU A 211 -8.89 -24.52 3.69
C LEU A 211 -9.62 -25.80 4.11
N MET A 212 -10.66 -25.68 4.94
CA MET A 212 -11.45 -26.83 5.39
C MET A 212 -12.19 -27.52 4.24
N GLU A 213 -12.73 -26.77 3.27
CA GLU A 213 -13.34 -27.32 2.05
C GLU A 213 -12.34 -28.13 1.22
N GLN A 214 -11.05 -27.78 1.27
CA GLN A 214 -9.95 -28.50 0.62
C GLN A 214 -9.40 -29.65 1.49
N GLY A 215 -9.96 -29.88 2.68
CA GLY A 215 -9.49 -30.89 3.63
C GLY A 215 -8.19 -30.51 4.36
N LEU A 216 -7.81 -29.23 4.32
CA LEU A 216 -6.66 -28.68 5.04
C LEU A 216 -7.10 -28.16 6.42
N ALA A 217 -6.16 -28.17 7.38
CA ALA A 217 -6.41 -27.58 8.69
C ALA A 217 -6.53 -26.04 8.57
N PRO A 218 -7.45 -25.40 9.32
CA PRO A 218 -7.50 -23.95 9.41
C PRO A 218 -6.28 -23.40 10.15
N LEU A 219 -5.98 -22.12 9.92
CA LEU A 219 -4.95 -21.35 10.63
C LEU A 219 -5.49 -20.72 11.91
#